data_AF-A0A2A9F845-F1
#
_entry.id   AF-A0A2A9F845-F1
#
_cell.length_a   1.000
_cell.length_b   1.000
_cell.length_c   1.000
_cell.angle_alpha   90.00
_cell.angle_beta   90.00
_cell.angle_gamma   90.00
#
_symmetry.space_group_name_H-M   'P 1'
#
loop_
_entity.id
_entity.type
_entity.pdbx_description
1 polymer ?
#
loop_
_entity_poly.entity_id
_entity_poly.type
_entity_poly.pdbx_seq_one_letter_code
_entity_poly.pdbx_strand_id
1 'polypeptide(L)'
;MLLLLRGYLAITTRTLTRSATASFHLATKWFSLARQGIHRHEPPTGTIEARSTIPHRPDWAQPPLQLAGGAVSAYDPRKRTLHTWLIMTSAAALIVWSAFIASTRANAAEPSEPQASTPAASTQAGRFAWPLTPHPKVTRNFEPPETPFGPGHRGVDLEAAPEQQVLAAEMGVVVFAGQVAGHGVVALDHDGGLHTTYLPVTPSVTTGEQIYRSQPIGTVAPGHPGCPVAACLHWGARRGTEYLDPLSLLGSPGRVRLKPWAEGP
;
A
#
# COMPACT_ATOMS: atom_id res chain seq x y z
N MET A 1 -48.24 -8.13 -34.55
CA MET A 1 -46.84 -8.15 -34.10
C MET A 1 -46.09 -6.80 -34.25
N LEU A 2 -46.53 -5.86 -35.11
CA LEU A 2 -45.90 -4.52 -35.22
C LEU A 2 -46.39 -3.46 -34.20
N LEU A 3 -47.54 -3.65 -33.56
CA LEU A 3 -48.09 -2.68 -32.58
C LEU A 3 -47.47 -2.79 -31.18
N LEU A 4 -46.86 -3.93 -30.83
CA LEU A 4 -46.22 -4.13 -29.53
C LEU A 4 -44.78 -3.57 -29.47
N LEU A 5 -44.08 -3.48 -30.62
CA LEU A 5 -42.73 -2.90 -30.67
C LEU A 5 -42.72 -1.36 -30.58
N ARG A 6 -43.79 -0.68 -31.01
CA ARG A 6 -43.87 0.80 -30.90
C ARG A 6 -44.15 1.27 -29.47
N GLY A 7 -44.82 0.46 -28.64
CA GLY A 7 -45.07 0.79 -27.23
C GLY A 7 -43.81 0.70 -26.36
N TYR A 8 -42.91 -0.24 -26.66
CA TYR A 8 -41.72 -0.49 -25.84
C TYR A 8 -40.62 0.57 -26.01
N LEU A 9 -40.51 1.18 -27.20
CA LEU A 9 -39.49 2.20 -27.49
C LEU A 9 -39.82 3.59 -26.91
N ALA A 10 -41.09 3.86 -26.61
CA ALA A 10 -41.55 5.13 -26.03
C ALA A 10 -41.38 5.18 -24.49
N ILE A 11 -41.38 4.02 -23.83
CA ILE A 11 -41.28 3.92 -22.35
C ILE A 11 -39.82 4.01 -21.89
N THR A 12 -38.87 3.49 -22.68
CA THR A 12 -37.43 3.51 -22.38
C THR A 12 -36.81 4.90 -22.55
N THR A 13 -37.29 5.71 -23.49
CA THR A 13 -36.77 7.07 -23.73
C THR A 13 -37.19 8.09 -22.66
N ARG A 14 -38.37 7.92 -22.03
CA ARG A 14 -38.85 8.81 -20.94
C ARG A 14 -38.20 8.55 -19.57
N THR A 15 -37.67 7.36 -19.34
CA THR A 15 -37.01 7.01 -18.07
C THR A 15 -35.54 7.44 -18.03
N LEU A 16 -34.83 7.37 -19.16
CA LEU A 16 -33.44 7.83 -19.28
C LEU A 16 -33.28 9.36 -19.14
N THR A 17 -34.27 10.16 -19.54
CA THR A 17 -34.22 11.62 -19.42
C THR A 17 -34.46 12.14 -18.00
N ARG A 18 -35.21 11.42 -17.16
CA ARG A 18 -35.46 11.80 -15.75
C ARG A 18 -34.29 11.49 -14.81
N SER A 19 -33.49 10.47 -15.10
CA SER A 19 -32.31 10.11 -14.29
C SER A 19 -31.11 11.04 -14.53
N ALA A 20 -30.92 11.55 -15.75
CA ALA A 20 -29.80 12.44 -16.05
C ALA A 20 -29.93 13.83 -15.39
N THR A 21 -31.15 14.32 -15.16
CA THR A 21 -31.39 15.62 -14.52
C THR A 21 -31.20 15.58 -12.99
N ALA A 22 -31.46 14.45 -12.34
CA ALA A 22 -31.27 14.30 -10.89
C ALA A 22 -29.79 14.29 -10.49
N SER A 23 -28.91 13.68 -11.30
CA SER A 23 -27.47 13.61 -11.05
C SER A 23 -26.76 14.97 -11.22
N PHE A 24 -27.27 15.83 -12.11
CA PHE A 24 -26.71 17.19 -12.31
C PHE A 24 -27.02 18.15 -11.14
N HIS A 25 -28.18 18.00 -10.47
CA HIS A 25 -28.54 18.84 -9.32
C HIS A 25 -27.81 18.47 -8.00
N LEU A 26 -27.40 17.21 -7.85
CA LEU A 26 -26.58 16.78 -6.71
C LEU A 26 -25.11 17.22 -6.86
N ALA A 27 -24.54 17.13 -8.06
CA ALA A 27 -23.16 17.55 -8.31
C ALA A 27 -22.94 19.07 -8.13
N THR A 28 -23.94 19.90 -8.49
CA THR A 28 -23.87 21.36 -8.34
C THR A 28 -24.01 21.85 -6.89
N LYS A 29 -24.75 21.13 -6.03
CA LYS A 29 -24.82 21.45 -4.58
C LYS A 29 -23.51 21.17 -3.84
N TRP A 30 -22.81 20.10 -4.21
CA TRP A 30 -21.50 19.77 -3.63
C TRP A 30 -20.41 20.78 -3.99
N PHE A 31 -20.40 21.26 -5.24
CA PHE A 31 -19.44 22.27 -5.68
C PHE A 31 -19.65 23.65 -5.01
N SER A 32 -20.90 23.98 -4.64
CA SER A 32 -21.21 25.23 -3.91
C SER A 32 -20.75 25.19 -2.45
N LEU A 33 -20.86 24.02 -1.78
CA LEU A 33 -20.41 23.84 -0.40
C LEU A 33 -18.87 23.80 -0.29
N ALA A 34 -18.18 23.23 -1.28
CA ALA A 34 -16.72 23.24 -1.33
C ALA A 34 -16.11 24.64 -1.49
N ARG A 35 -16.88 25.62 -1.99
CA ARG A 35 -16.43 27.01 -2.18
C ARG A 35 -16.59 27.90 -0.93
N GLN A 36 -17.41 27.48 0.04
CA GLN A 36 -17.72 28.26 1.25
C GLN A 36 -16.82 27.91 2.46
N GLY A 37 -15.95 26.91 2.35
CA GLY A 37 -15.12 26.43 3.48
C GLY A 37 -13.71 27.00 3.59
N ILE A 38 -13.28 27.92 2.71
CA ILE A 38 -11.92 28.49 2.76
C ILE A 38 -11.98 29.87 3.41
N HIS A 39 -12.06 29.90 4.75
CA HIS A 39 -11.66 31.08 5.49
C HIS A 39 -10.13 31.20 5.44
N ARG A 40 -9.64 32.29 4.84
CA ARG A 40 -8.21 32.65 4.85
C ARG A 40 -7.81 32.97 6.29
N HIS A 41 -6.91 32.18 6.86
CA HIS A 41 -6.16 32.59 8.05
C HIS A 41 -5.04 33.53 7.60
N GLU A 42 -5.13 34.78 8.03
CA GLU A 42 -4.09 35.80 7.88
C GLU A 42 -2.97 35.50 8.90
N PRO A 43 -1.68 35.46 8.49
CA PRO A 43 -0.59 35.25 9.43
C PRO A 43 -0.39 36.53 10.27
N PRO A 44 -0.19 36.42 11.60
CA PRO A 44 0.09 37.59 12.42
C PRO A 44 1.48 38.16 12.08
N THR A 45 1.50 39.42 11.65
CA THR A 45 2.71 40.24 11.56
C THR A 45 3.13 40.64 12.97
N GLY A 46 3.93 39.80 13.63
CA GLY A 46 4.50 40.07 14.95
C GLY A 46 6.01 39.89 14.92
N THR A 47 6.74 40.98 15.14
CA THR A 47 8.19 41.00 15.33
C THR A 47 8.53 40.21 16.60
N ILE A 48 9.28 39.11 16.46
CA ILE A 48 9.75 38.32 17.61
C ILE A 48 11.00 39.00 18.18
N GLU A 49 10.84 39.78 19.24
CA GLU A 49 11.95 40.09 20.15
C GLU A 49 12.30 38.85 20.96
N ALA A 50 13.46 38.27 20.70
CA ALA A 50 14.01 37.18 21.47
C ALA A 50 14.46 37.68 22.85
N ARG A 51 13.61 37.52 23.87
CA ARG A 51 14.00 37.65 25.27
C ARG A 51 14.21 36.28 25.88
N SER A 52 15.47 35.85 25.95
CA SER A 52 15.88 34.64 26.64
C SER A 52 15.80 34.85 28.15
N THR A 53 14.79 34.26 28.78
CA THR A 53 14.80 33.98 30.21
C THR A 53 14.25 32.59 30.39
N ILE A 54 15.14 31.63 30.64
CA ILE A 54 14.85 30.25 31.00
C ILE A 54 14.61 30.23 32.52
N PRO A 55 13.43 29.83 33.02
CA PRO A 55 13.29 29.38 34.39
C PRO A 55 13.31 27.85 34.43
N HIS A 56 14.26 27.31 35.19
CA HIS A 56 14.27 25.92 35.62
C HIS A 56 13.07 25.64 36.54
N ARG A 57 12.20 24.68 36.19
CA ARG A 57 11.47 23.85 37.18
C ARG A 57 11.12 22.47 36.61
N PRO A 58 11.39 21.39 37.36
CA PRO A 58 10.77 20.09 37.14
C PRO A 58 9.53 19.95 38.05
N ASP A 59 8.36 19.68 37.48
CA ASP A 59 7.18 19.35 38.29
C ASP A 59 6.32 18.32 37.54
N TRP A 60 6.46 17.05 37.92
CA TRP A 60 5.72 15.90 37.36
C TRP A 60 4.46 15.58 38.16
N ALA A 61 3.87 16.56 38.85
CA ALA A 61 2.58 16.41 39.51
C ALA A 61 1.43 16.62 38.51
N GLN A 62 0.86 15.52 37.99
CA GLN A 62 -0.44 15.53 37.33
C GLN A 62 -1.53 15.80 38.38
N PRO A 63 -2.53 16.68 38.14
CA PRO A 63 -3.71 16.74 38.98
C PRO A 63 -4.62 15.51 38.75
N PRO A 64 -5.33 15.02 39.79
CA PRO A 64 -6.20 13.86 39.64
C PRO A 64 -7.44 14.18 38.79
N LEU A 65 -7.83 13.21 37.96
CA LEU A 65 -9.03 13.21 37.12
C LEU A 65 -10.30 13.44 37.97
N GLN A 66 -11.00 14.55 37.72
CA GLN A 66 -12.37 14.76 38.21
C GLN A 66 -13.36 13.99 37.32
N LEU A 67 -14.02 12.99 37.90
CA LEU A 67 -15.20 12.35 37.32
C LEU A 67 -16.38 13.35 37.40
N ALA A 68 -16.71 13.97 36.27
CA ALA A 68 -17.93 14.74 36.13
C ALA A 68 -19.15 13.80 36.24
N GLY A 69 -19.91 13.95 37.32
CA GLY A 69 -21.21 13.31 37.50
C GLY A 69 -22.22 13.82 36.47
N GLY A 70 -22.49 13.01 35.45
CA GLY A 70 -23.60 13.22 34.53
C GLY A 70 -24.89 12.65 35.12
N ALA A 71 -25.89 13.50 35.34
CA ALA A 71 -27.22 13.10 35.77
C ALA A 71 -27.88 12.17 34.75
N VAL A 72 -28.47 11.07 35.25
CA VAL A 72 -29.25 10.13 34.44
C VAL A 72 -30.53 10.83 33.99
N SER A 73 -30.67 11.09 32.69
CA SER A 73 -31.86 11.71 32.11
C SER A 73 -33.06 10.75 32.22
N ALA A 74 -34.13 11.21 32.86
CA ALA A 74 -35.35 10.44 33.04
C ALA A 74 -36.03 10.12 31.70
N TYR A 75 -36.46 8.87 31.55
CA TYR A 75 -37.16 8.35 30.37
C TYR A 75 -38.54 9.01 30.17
N ASP A 76 -38.72 9.71 29.04
CA ASP A 76 -39.98 10.37 28.66
C ASP A 76 -40.81 9.49 27.69
N PRO A 77 -41.98 8.96 28.11
CA PRO A 77 -42.78 8.03 27.31
C PRO A 77 -43.65 8.70 26.24
N ARG A 78 -43.61 10.03 26.05
CA ARG A 78 -44.53 10.74 25.13
C ARG A 78 -44.02 10.95 23.70
N LYS A 79 -42.80 10.50 23.35
CA LYS A 79 -42.23 10.65 21.99
C LYS A 79 -42.47 9.46 21.05
N ARG A 80 -43.60 8.76 21.23
CA ARG A 80 -43.88 7.43 20.67
C ARG A 80 -44.79 7.41 19.44
N THR A 81 -45.05 8.54 18.79
CA THR A 81 -45.94 8.61 17.61
C THR A 81 -45.26 9.00 16.30
N LEU A 82 -43.92 9.14 16.28
CA LEU A 82 -43.16 9.46 15.06
C LEU A 82 -42.13 8.38 14.67
N HIS A 83 -41.99 7.29 15.43
CA HIS A 83 -41.02 6.21 15.17
C HIS A 83 -41.61 4.96 14.48
N THR A 84 -42.92 4.95 14.19
CA THR A 84 -43.57 3.77 13.57
C THR A 84 -43.63 3.84 12.03
N TRP A 85 -43.39 5.01 11.42
CA TRP A 85 -43.38 5.15 9.95
C TRP A 85 -42.01 4.92 9.29
N LEU A 86 -40.94 4.74 10.07
CA LEU A 86 -39.57 4.58 9.54
C LEU A 86 -39.11 3.11 9.42
N ILE A 87 -39.87 2.16 9.97
CA ILE A 87 -39.56 0.71 9.88
C ILE A 87 -40.29 0.06 8.69
N MET A 88 -41.38 0.66 8.18
CA MET A 88 -42.15 0.07 7.07
C MET A 88 -41.66 0.42 5.67
N THR A 89 -40.74 1.37 5.49
CA THR A 89 -40.10 1.67 4.19
C THR A 89 -38.86 0.82 3.91
N SER A 90 -38.34 0.09 4.91
CA SER A 90 -37.12 -0.73 4.79
C SER A 90 -37.35 -2.10 4.13
N ALA A 91 -38.58 -2.63 4.11
CA ALA A 91 -38.86 -3.96 3.57
C ALA A 91 -39.16 -3.97 2.05
N ALA A 92 -39.58 -2.85 1.46
CA ALA A 92 -39.89 -2.78 0.02
C ALA A 92 -38.66 -2.48 -0.87
N ALA A 93 -37.60 -1.90 -0.31
CA ALA A 93 -36.36 -1.63 -1.04
C ALA A 93 -35.49 -2.88 -1.26
N LEU A 94 -35.69 -3.93 -0.46
CA LEU A 94 -34.94 -5.19 -0.57
C LEU A 94 -35.52 -6.15 -1.63
N ILE A 95 -36.80 -6.02 -2.01
CA ILE A 95 -37.42 -6.88 -3.04
C ILE A 95 -37.14 -6.34 -4.46
N VAL A 96 -36.93 -5.04 -4.63
CA VAL A 96 -36.61 -4.45 -5.94
C VAL A 96 -35.12 -4.58 -6.29
N TRP A 97 -34.22 -4.76 -5.31
CA TRP A 97 -32.78 -4.92 -5.58
C TRP A 97 -32.34 -6.37 -5.85
N SER A 98 -33.15 -7.37 -5.52
CA SER A 98 -32.89 -8.78 -5.85
C SER A 98 -33.17 -9.14 -7.32
N ALA A 99 -33.92 -8.33 -8.06
CA ALA A 99 -34.26 -8.60 -9.46
C ALA A 99 -33.24 -8.02 -10.49
N PHE A 100 -32.27 -7.20 -10.07
CA PHE A 100 -31.29 -6.61 -10.99
C PHE A 100 -30.00 -7.46 -11.17
N ILE A 101 -29.77 -8.48 -10.35
CA ILE A 101 -28.61 -9.39 -10.45
C ILE A 101 -28.90 -10.61 -11.35
N ALA A 102 -30.11 -10.73 -11.92
CA ALA A 102 -30.53 -11.90 -12.70
C ALA A 102 -30.50 -11.72 -14.23
N SER A 103 -29.98 -10.62 -14.79
CA SER A 103 -30.17 -10.32 -16.23
C SER A 103 -28.91 -10.19 -17.11
N THR A 104 -27.75 -10.72 -16.72
CA THR A 104 -26.58 -10.85 -17.64
C THR A 104 -26.07 -12.28 -17.84
N ARG A 105 -26.85 -13.31 -17.46
CA ARG A 105 -26.53 -14.73 -17.77
C ARG A 105 -26.82 -15.16 -19.22
N ALA A 106 -26.93 -14.24 -20.17
CA ALA A 106 -27.17 -14.58 -21.57
C ALA A 106 -25.91 -14.50 -22.47
N ASN A 107 -24.74 -14.19 -21.91
CA ASN A 107 -23.45 -14.41 -22.57
C ASN A 107 -22.61 -15.39 -21.73
N ALA A 108 -23.16 -16.59 -21.49
CA ALA A 108 -22.34 -17.70 -21.06
C ALA A 108 -21.46 -18.10 -22.25
N ALA A 109 -20.22 -17.59 -22.27
CA ALA A 109 -19.16 -18.20 -23.05
C ALA A 109 -19.07 -19.68 -22.64
N GLU A 110 -18.97 -20.56 -23.64
CA GLU A 110 -18.78 -22.00 -23.43
C GLU A 110 -17.61 -22.25 -22.47
N PRO A 111 -17.70 -23.26 -21.58
CA PRO A 111 -16.57 -23.68 -20.77
C PRO A 111 -15.46 -24.16 -21.72
N SER A 112 -14.41 -23.37 -21.86
CA SER A 112 -13.19 -23.82 -22.52
C SER A 112 -12.63 -24.97 -21.69
N GLU A 113 -12.31 -26.10 -22.35
CA GLU A 113 -11.66 -27.25 -21.75
C GLU A 113 -10.52 -26.81 -20.82
N PRO A 114 -10.30 -27.48 -19.67
CA PRO A 114 -9.14 -27.23 -18.84
C PRO A 114 -7.91 -27.60 -19.67
N GLN A 115 -7.27 -26.60 -20.26
CA GLN A 115 -5.92 -26.74 -20.80
C GLN A 115 -5.07 -27.26 -19.66
N ALA A 116 -4.63 -28.52 -19.80
CA ALA A 116 -3.64 -29.13 -18.95
C ALA A 116 -2.44 -28.18 -18.94
N SER A 117 -2.40 -27.35 -17.91
CA SER A 117 -1.27 -26.50 -17.60
C SER A 117 -0.21 -27.51 -17.21
N THR A 118 0.68 -27.84 -18.15
CA THR A 118 1.96 -28.46 -17.80
C THR A 118 2.45 -27.71 -16.57
N PRO A 119 2.70 -28.37 -15.42
CA PRO A 119 3.25 -27.66 -14.29
C PRO A 119 4.56 -27.08 -14.80
N ALA A 120 4.57 -25.76 -15.04
CA ALA A 120 5.79 -25.03 -15.28
C ALA A 120 6.64 -25.42 -14.09
N ALA A 121 7.69 -26.20 -14.36
CA ALA A 121 8.57 -26.71 -13.34
C ALA A 121 8.87 -25.54 -12.42
N SER A 122 8.42 -25.62 -11.17
CA SER A 122 8.81 -24.69 -10.13
C SER A 122 10.31 -24.91 -9.97
N THR A 123 11.08 -24.28 -10.86
CA THR A 123 12.44 -23.89 -10.54
C THR A 123 12.24 -23.19 -9.23
N GLN A 124 12.75 -23.80 -8.17
CA GLN A 124 12.66 -23.27 -6.82
C GLN A 124 13.33 -21.90 -6.92
N ALA A 125 12.52 -20.87 -7.20
CA ALA A 125 12.96 -19.50 -7.21
C ALA A 125 13.59 -19.33 -5.84
N GLY A 126 14.80 -18.79 -5.78
CA GLY A 126 15.39 -18.51 -4.49
C GLY A 126 14.37 -17.81 -3.61
N ARG A 127 14.41 -18.10 -2.31
CA ARG A 127 13.50 -17.52 -1.32
C ARG A 127 13.34 -16.02 -1.61
N PHE A 128 14.44 -15.32 -1.85
CA PHE A 128 14.43 -13.92 -2.22
C PHE A 128 14.34 -13.69 -3.75
N ALA A 129 13.62 -12.63 -4.13
CA ALA A 129 13.56 -12.07 -5.47
C ALA A 129 14.52 -10.89 -5.61
N TRP A 130 14.85 -10.56 -6.85
CA TRP A 130 15.47 -9.27 -7.17
C TRP A 130 14.56 -8.11 -6.73
N PRO A 131 15.13 -7.03 -6.15
CA PRO A 131 14.35 -5.89 -5.69
C PRO A 131 14.01 -4.88 -6.80
N LEU A 132 14.45 -5.14 -8.03
CA LEU A 132 14.18 -4.32 -9.21
C LEU A 132 13.80 -5.22 -10.38
N THR A 133 12.96 -4.67 -11.27
CA THR A 133 12.60 -5.28 -12.56
C THR A 133 12.81 -4.26 -13.69
N PRO A 134 13.40 -4.65 -14.84
CA PRO A 134 13.99 -5.97 -15.15
C PRO A 134 15.22 -6.29 -14.27
N HIS A 135 15.78 -7.50 -14.40
CA HIS A 135 16.96 -7.93 -13.64
C HIS A 135 18.08 -6.88 -13.76
N PRO A 136 18.46 -6.21 -12.66
CA PRO A 136 19.44 -5.14 -12.70
C PRO A 136 20.86 -5.66 -12.87
N LYS A 137 21.71 -4.85 -13.51
CA LYS A 137 23.15 -5.06 -13.48
C LYS A 137 23.70 -4.68 -12.10
N VAL A 138 24.56 -5.49 -11.52
CA VAL A 138 25.31 -5.14 -10.32
C VAL A 138 26.44 -4.17 -10.70
N THR A 139 26.42 -2.96 -10.16
CA THR A 139 27.44 -1.91 -10.42
C THR A 139 28.54 -1.94 -9.37
N ARG A 140 28.23 -2.37 -8.14
CA ARG A 140 29.21 -2.61 -7.07
C ARG A 140 28.84 -3.82 -6.23
N ASN A 141 29.81 -4.71 -6.02
CA ASN A 141 29.61 -5.94 -5.24
C ASN A 141 29.71 -5.69 -3.74
N PHE A 142 29.24 -6.66 -2.96
CA PHE A 142 29.46 -6.72 -1.52
C PHE A 142 30.96 -6.81 -1.19
N GLU A 143 31.40 -5.99 -0.24
CA GLU A 143 32.76 -5.95 0.29
C GLU A 143 32.66 -5.99 1.82
N PRO A 144 32.81 -7.16 2.47
CA PRO A 144 32.62 -7.27 3.90
C PRO A 144 33.66 -6.40 4.64
N PRO A 145 33.26 -5.65 5.67
CA PRO A 145 34.22 -4.88 6.44
C PRO A 145 35.06 -5.81 7.33
N GLU A 146 36.37 -5.59 7.41
CA GLU A 146 37.30 -6.40 8.24
C GLU A 146 37.00 -6.29 9.75
N THR A 147 36.39 -5.19 10.15
CA THR A 147 35.91 -4.95 11.52
C THR A 147 34.46 -4.46 11.47
N PRO A 148 33.67 -4.59 12.55
CA PRO A 148 32.24 -4.22 12.52
C PRO A 148 31.98 -2.80 11.99
N PHE A 149 32.86 -1.85 12.32
CA PHE A 149 32.78 -0.45 11.91
C PHE A 149 33.80 -0.06 10.83
N GLY A 150 34.54 -1.03 10.29
CA GLY A 150 35.54 -0.80 9.25
C GLY A 150 34.94 -0.33 7.92
N PRO A 151 35.81 0.13 7.00
CA PRO A 151 35.39 0.42 5.63
C PRO A 151 34.94 -0.86 4.93
N GLY A 152 34.10 -0.71 3.91
CA GLY A 152 33.56 -1.81 3.11
C GLY A 152 32.30 -1.39 2.37
N HIS A 153 31.63 -2.37 1.79
CA HIS A 153 30.36 -2.23 1.10
C HIS A 153 29.36 -3.25 1.64
N ARG A 154 28.49 -2.80 2.53
CA ARG A 154 27.57 -3.61 3.36
C ARG A 154 26.31 -4.08 2.61
N GLY A 155 26.42 -4.19 1.29
CA GLY A 155 25.36 -4.57 0.37
C GLY A 155 25.89 -4.58 -1.06
N VAL A 156 25.00 -4.54 -2.04
CA VAL A 156 25.34 -4.40 -3.47
C VAL A 156 24.64 -3.18 -4.03
N ASP A 157 25.27 -2.54 -5.02
CA ASP A 157 24.64 -1.46 -5.77
C ASP A 157 24.12 -2.02 -7.09
N LEU A 158 22.85 -1.76 -7.36
CA LEU A 158 22.11 -2.25 -8.51
C LEU A 158 21.81 -1.08 -9.43
N GLU A 159 22.14 -1.21 -10.71
CA GLU A 159 21.78 -0.21 -11.73
C GLU A 159 20.26 -0.03 -11.76
N ALA A 160 19.84 1.23 -11.68
CA ALA A 160 18.44 1.61 -11.66
C ALA A 160 18.20 2.90 -12.46
N ALA A 161 16.94 3.17 -12.76
CA ALA A 161 16.49 4.48 -13.20
C ALA A 161 15.90 5.28 -12.00
N PRO A 162 16.04 6.62 -11.99
CA PRO A 162 15.27 7.44 -11.06
C PRO A 162 13.77 7.13 -11.15
N GLU A 163 13.10 7.14 -10.00
CA GLU A 163 11.68 6.78 -9.84
C GLU A 163 11.32 5.33 -10.23
N GLN A 164 12.30 4.47 -10.54
CA GLN A 164 12.04 3.06 -10.77
C GLN A 164 11.47 2.42 -9.50
N GLN A 165 10.46 1.58 -9.66
CA GLN A 165 9.81 0.91 -8.55
C GLN A 165 10.78 -0.07 -7.85
N VAL A 166 10.84 0.03 -6.52
CA VAL A 166 11.56 -0.88 -5.65
C VAL A 166 10.59 -1.91 -5.09
N LEU A 167 10.96 -3.18 -5.19
CA LEU A 167 10.15 -4.32 -4.76
C LEU A 167 10.75 -4.97 -3.51
N ALA A 168 9.90 -5.43 -2.62
CA ALA A 168 10.32 -6.27 -1.51
C ALA A 168 10.91 -7.58 -2.02
N ALA A 169 12.10 -7.92 -1.52
CA ALA A 169 12.81 -9.12 -1.98
C ALA A 169 12.16 -10.40 -1.43
N GLU A 170 11.50 -10.34 -0.28
CA GLU A 170 10.73 -11.43 0.33
C GLU A 170 9.66 -10.83 1.25
N MET A 171 8.68 -11.63 1.64
CA MET A 171 7.71 -11.26 2.66
C MET A 171 8.38 -10.92 3.99
N GLY A 172 7.80 -9.99 4.72
CA GLY A 172 8.34 -9.51 5.99
C GLY A 172 7.51 -8.39 6.59
N VAL A 173 8.09 -7.69 7.55
CA VAL A 173 7.50 -6.51 8.19
C VAL A 173 8.43 -5.31 8.00
N VAL A 174 7.87 -4.16 7.65
CA VAL A 174 8.62 -2.91 7.59
C VAL A 174 9.05 -2.52 8.99
N VAL A 175 10.35 -2.52 9.27
CA VAL A 175 10.89 -2.07 10.56
C VAL A 175 11.43 -0.66 10.51
N PHE A 176 11.64 -0.12 9.30
CA PHE A 176 11.96 1.28 9.10
C PHE A 176 11.52 1.74 7.71
N ALA A 177 10.95 2.94 7.64
CA ALA A 177 10.70 3.69 6.41
C ALA A 177 10.89 5.18 6.70
N GLY A 178 11.97 5.79 6.22
CA GLY A 178 12.29 7.19 6.54
C GLY A 178 13.69 7.62 6.13
N GLN A 179 14.14 8.77 6.66
CA GLN A 179 15.45 9.34 6.31
C GLN A 179 16.57 8.85 7.23
N VAL A 180 17.71 8.46 6.65
CA VAL A 180 18.97 8.17 7.35
C VAL A 180 20.09 8.90 6.63
N ALA A 181 20.81 9.77 7.33
CA ALA A 181 21.93 10.55 6.78
C ALA A 181 21.61 11.26 5.45
N GLY A 182 20.37 11.76 5.29
CA GLY A 182 19.92 12.46 4.08
C GLY A 182 19.37 11.56 2.97
N HIS A 183 19.43 10.24 3.11
CA HIS A 183 18.89 9.28 2.15
C HIS A 183 17.61 8.64 2.68
N GLY A 184 16.62 8.44 1.81
CA GLY A 184 15.45 7.64 2.15
C GLY A 184 15.82 6.16 2.19
N VAL A 185 15.35 5.46 3.22
CA VAL A 185 15.65 4.06 3.50
C VAL A 185 14.36 3.33 3.82
N VAL A 186 14.22 2.13 3.26
CA VAL A 186 13.26 1.12 3.70
C VAL A 186 14.04 -0.06 4.25
N ALA A 187 13.58 -0.62 5.37
CA ALA A 187 14.17 -1.81 5.95
C ALA A 187 13.09 -2.81 6.35
N LEU A 188 13.32 -4.08 6.01
CA LEU A 188 12.38 -5.17 6.22
C LEU A 188 13.02 -6.21 7.13
N ASP A 189 12.29 -6.64 8.15
CA ASP A 189 12.61 -7.85 8.91
C ASP A 189 11.88 -9.04 8.29
N HIS A 190 12.62 -10.13 8.13
CA HIS A 190 12.15 -11.40 7.61
C HIS A 190 12.35 -12.51 8.65
N ASP A 191 11.66 -13.64 8.45
CA ASP A 191 11.86 -14.82 9.29
C ASP A 191 13.33 -15.28 9.29
N GLY A 192 13.76 -15.80 10.44
CA GLY A 192 15.13 -16.28 10.67
C GLY A 192 16.13 -15.16 11.03
N GLY A 193 15.63 -14.02 11.51
CA GLY A 193 16.46 -12.89 11.96
C GLY A 193 17.23 -12.20 10.83
N LEU A 194 16.76 -12.38 9.58
CA LEU A 194 17.33 -11.74 8.41
C LEU A 194 16.67 -10.38 8.19
N HIS A 195 17.49 -9.38 7.92
CA HIS A 195 17.05 -8.02 7.68
C HIS A 195 17.58 -7.58 6.32
N THR A 196 16.72 -7.01 5.48
CA THR A 196 17.12 -6.38 4.22
C THR A 196 16.91 -4.88 4.27
N THR A 197 17.73 -4.13 3.54
CA THR A 197 17.70 -2.67 3.53
C THR A 197 17.81 -2.15 2.09
N TYR A 198 17.06 -1.09 1.79
CA TYR A 198 16.90 -0.51 0.45
C TYR A 198 17.14 0.99 0.54
N LEU A 199 18.12 1.51 -0.23
CA LEU A 199 18.40 2.95 -0.30
C LEU A 199 19.12 3.34 -1.60
N PRO A 200 19.04 4.59 -2.08
CA PRO A 200 18.11 5.61 -1.63
C PRO A 200 16.71 5.37 -2.23
N VAL A 201 15.68 5.37 -1.38
CA VAL A 201 14.29 5.09 -1.77
C VAL A 201 13.38 6.19 -1.27
N THR A 202 12.46 6.66 -2.10
CA THR A 202 11.25 7.40 -1.68
C THR A 202 10.22 6.37 -1.22
N PRO A 203 9.99 6.19 0.11
CA PRO A 203 9.16 5.09 0.60
C PRO A 203 7.68 5.29 0.26
N SER A 204 7.00 4.19 -0.10
CA SER A 204 5.54 4.16 -0.27
C SER A 204 4.84 3.31 0.81
N VAL A 205 5.58 2.91 1.84
CA VAL A 205 5.14 2.02 2.93
C VAL A 205 5.46 2.65 4.27
N THR A 206 4.87 2.12 5.35
CA THR A 206 5.07 2.63 6.71
C THR A 206 5.56 1.54 7.66
N THR A 207 6.29 1.94 8.72
CA THR A 207 6.76 1.02 9.76
C THR A 207 5.59 0.24 10.38
N GLY A 208 5.76 -1.07 10.54
CA GLY A 208 4.76 -2.01 11.04
C GLY A 208 3.92 -2.68 9.95
N GLU A 209 4.00 -2.20 8.71
CA GLU A 209 3.27 -2.80 7.59
C GLU A 209 3.81 -4.19 7.24
N GLN A 210 2.90 -5.14 6.99
CA GLN A 210 3.24 -6.45 6.46
C GLN A 210 3.37 -6.38 4.94
N ILE A 211 4.49 -6.88 4.43
CA ILE A 211 4.86 -6.81 3.02
C ILE A 211 4.99 -8.21 2.47
N TYR A 212 4.55 -8.41 1.23
CA TYR A 212 4.73 -9.65 0.48
C TYR A 212 5.88 -9.56 -0.51
N ARG A 213 6.45 -10.71 -0.89
CA ARG A 213 7.47 -10.80 -1.93
C ARG A 213 7.00 -10.10 -3.20
N SER A 214 7.90 -9.30 -3.79
CA SER A 214 7.65 -8.50 -5.00
C SER A 214 6.60 -7.39 -4.86
N GLN A 215 6.10 -7.11 -3.65
CA GLN A 215 5.25 -5.94 -3.41
C GLN A 215 6.06 -4.64 -3.56
N PRO A 216 5.52 -3.58 -4.20
CA PRO A 216 6.15 -2.26 -4.22
C PRO A 216 6.36 -1.71 -2.80
N ILE A 217 7.56 -1.20 -2.51
CA ILE A 217 7.90 -0.55 -1.23
C ILE A 217 8.33 0.92 -1.39
N GLY A 218 8.49 1.38 -2.62
CA GLY A 218 8.84 2.76 -2.92
C GLY A 218 9.41 2.91 -4.33
N THR A 219 10.03 4.04 -4.58
CA THR A 219 10.75 4.32 -5.84
C THR A 219 12.20 4.71 -5.57
N VAL A 220 13.10 4.39 -6.50
CA VAL A 220 14.52 4.74 -6.40
C VAL A 220 14.67 6.26 -6.47
N ALA A 221 15.27 6.86 -5.45
CA ALA A 221 15.64 8.26 -5.49
C ALA A 221 16.90 8.46 -6.35
N PRO A 222 17.10 9.63 -6.99
CA PRO A 222 18.25 9.85 -7.86
C PRO A 222 19.58 9.77 -7.10
N GLY A 223 20.49 8.92 -7.58
CA GLY A 223 21.92 8.89 -7.24
C GLY A 223 22.33 8.76 -5.77
N HIS A 224 23.54 8.26 -5.54
CA HIS A 224 24.27 8.39 -4.27
C HIS A 224 25.78 8.39 -4.54
N PRO A 225 26.62 8.83 -3.60
CA PRO A 225 28.06 8.74 -3.74
C PRO A 225 28.50 7.32 -4.10
N GLY A 226 29.31 7.16 -5.15
CA GLY A 226 29.83 5.88 -5.62
C GLY A 226 29.00 5.20 -6.72
N CYS A 227 27.78 5.67 -7.03
CA CYS A 227 27.01 5.13 -8.16
C CYS A 227 27.57 5.66 -9.50
N PRO A 228 27.96 4.76 -10.45
CA PRO A 228 28.58 5.17 -11.72
C PRO A 228 27.57 5.55 -12.82
N VAL A 229 26.27 5.50 -12.52
CA VAL A 229 25.16 5.71 -13.46
C VAL A 229 24.15 6.71 -12.90
N ALA A 230 23.04 6.95 -13.61
CA ALA A 230 22.05 7.97 -13.23
C ALA A 230 21.41 7.70 -11.85
N ALA A 231 21.15 6.43 -11.52
CA ALA A 231 20.73 6.01 -10.19
C ALA A 231 21.17 4.58 -9.90
N CYS A 232 21.42 4.28 -8.64
CA CYS A 232 21.66 2.94 -8.16
C CYS A 232 20.80 2.71 -6.92
N LEU A 233 20.29 1.49 -6.78
CA LEU A 233 19.72 1.02 -5.52
C LEU A 233 20.80 0.23 -4.78
N HIS A 234 21.22 0.72 -3.63
CA HIS A 234 21.93 -0.07 -2.65
C HIS A 234 20.95 -1.02 -1.95
N TRP A 235 21.22 -2.31 -2.06
CA TRP A 235 20.47 -3.38 -1.40
C TRP A 235 21.40 -4.10 -0.43
N GLY A 236 21.08 -4.04 0.87
CA GLY A 236 21.87 -4.66 1.94
C GLY A 236 21.14 -5.85 2.57
N ALA A 237 21.92 -6.75 3.16
CA ALA A 237 21.41 -7.86 3.96
C ALA A 237 22.27 -8.06 5.22
N ARG A 238 21.60 -8.35 6.34
CA ARG A 238 22.29 -8.74 7.59
C ARG A 238 21.50 -9.78 8.36
N ARG A 239 22.20 -10.59 9.16
CA ARG A 239 21.60 -11.48 10.16
C ARG A 239 22.19 -11.14 11.52
N GLY A 240 21.36 -10.63 12.43
CA GLY A 240 21.84 -10.03 13.67
C GLY A 240 22.82 -8.88 13.39
N THR A 241 24.08 -9.06 13.76
CA THR A 241 25.16 -8.07 13.57
C THR A 241 26.04 -8.35 12.33
N GLU A 242 25.88 -9.49 11.68
CA GLU A 242 26.70 -9.92 10.55
C GLU A 242 26.07 -9.44 9.23
N TYR A 243 26.85 -8.73 8.42
CA TYR A 243 26.45 -8.39 7.05
C TYR A 243 26.72 -9.56 6.11
N LEU A 244 25.77 -9.81 5.22
CA LEU A 244 25.81 -10.89 4.25
C LEU A 244 25.86 -10.30 2.84
N ASP A 245 26.43 -11.04 1.89
CA ASP A 245 26.22 -10.75 0.48
C ASP A 245 24.73 -10.97 0.14
N PRO A 246 23.95 -9.92 -0.21
CA PRO A 246 22.53 -10.06 -0.52
C PRO A 246 22.27 -10.91 -1.77
N LEU A 247 23.23 -11.04 -2.69
CA LEU A 247 23.08 -11.89 -3.87
C LEU A 247 23.00 -13.37 -3.50
N SER A 248 23.58 -13.77 -2.35
CA SER A 248 23.47 -15.13 -1.83
C SER A 248 22.03 -15.55 -1.50
N LEU A 249 21.12 -14.58 -1.32
CA LEU A 249 19.72 -14.81 -0.97
C LEU A 249 18.84 -15.22 -2.16
N LEU A 250 19.26 -14.88 -3.38
CA LEU A 250 18.49 -15.05 -4.61
C LEU A 250 18.41 -16.52 -5.09
N GLY A 251 19.05 -17.42 -4.35
CA GLY A 251 19.28 -18.80 -4.74
C GLY A 251 20.30 -18.89 -5.88
N SER A 252 21.12 -19.94 -5.89
CA SER A 252 21.77 -20.29 -7.15
C SER A 252 20.68 -20.73 -8.13
N PRO A 253 20.74 -20.36 -9.42
CA PRO A 253 19.97 -21.08 -10.43
C PRO A 253 20.42 -22.54 -10.33
N GLY A 254 19.63 -23.34 -9.61
CA GLY A 254 19.94 -24.73 -9.35
C GLY A 254 20.12 -25.38 -10.70
N ARG A 255 21.37 -25.73 -11.02
CA ARG A 255 21.62 -26.42 -12.27
C ARG A 255 20.98 -27.78 -12.09
N VAL A 256 19.76 -27.95 -12.60
CA VAL A 256 19.05 -29.22 -12.53
C VAL A 256 19.96 -30.26 -13.14
N ARG A 257 20.35 -31.23 -12.31
CA ARG A 257 21.14 -32.39 -12.72
C ARG A 257 20.23 -33.58 -12.53
N LEU A 258 20.02 -34.34 -13.61
CA LEU A 258 19.38 -35.63 -13.48
C LEU A 258 20.24 -36.49 -12.54
N LYS A 259 19.59 -37.14 -11.58
CA LYS A 259 20.24 -38.20 -10.81
C LYS A 259 20.67 -39.27 -11.82
N PRO A 260 21.94 -39.71 -11.84
CA PRO A 260 22.35 -40.82 -12.69
C PRO A 260 21.41 -42.01 -12.45
N TRP A 261 20.78 -42.47 -13.51
CA TRP A 261 19.92 -43.65 -13.45
C TRP A 261 20.84 -44.86 -13.37
N ALA A 262 21.00 -45.42 -12.17
CA ALA A 262 21.68 -46.69 -11.99
C ALA A 262 20.74 -47.78 -12.53
N GLU A 263 21.04 -48.21 -13.76
CA GLU A 263 20.53 -49.42 -14.42
C GLU A 263 19.04 -49.36 -14.81
N GLY A 264 18.78 -49.15 -16.10
CA GLY A 264 17.46 -49.31 -16.71
C GLY A 264 17.14 -50.80 -16.93
N PRO A 265 15.85 -51.16 -17.11
CA PRO A 265 15.39 -52.53 -17.20
C PRO A 265 15.97 -53.30 -18.39
#